data_AF-A0A7C6B4C5-F1
#
_entry.id   AF-A0A7C6B4C5-F1
#
_cell.length_a   1.000
_cell.length_b   1.000
_cell.length_c   1.000
_cell.angle_alpha   90.00
_cell.angle_beta   90.00
_cell.angle_gamma   90.00
#
_symmetry.space_group_name_H-M   'P 1'
#
loop_
_entity.id
_entity.type
_entity.pdbx_description
1 polymer ?
#
loop_
_entity_poly.entity_id
_entity_poly.type
_entity_poly.pdbx_seq_one_letter_code
_entity_poly.pdbx_strand_id
1 'polypeptide(L)'
;MMRHSRRSFLRRSAALGGIFALERLSAAVQAVGSAYRRPKLKITDVRTAQVRAHGLQLHVRIYTDQGLVGQGEATDAVAGGVPLVAGFRFLLLGQDPLNVDFLAERVRTAGIFAGAQAGQYVAALSAVEIALWDLAGKALGLPVWQLLGGRMR
;
A
#
# COMPACT_ATOMS: atom_id res chain seq x y z
N MET A 1 60.51 3.51 -20.77
CA MET A 1 59.09 3.89 -21.00
C MET A 1 58.21 2.84 -20.31
N MET A 2 57.73 3.10 -19.09
CA MET A 2 56.99 2.10 -18.30
C MET A 2 55.52 2.04 -18.73
N ARG A 3 55.06 0.83 -19.08
CA ARG A 3 53.71 0.57 -19.58
C ARG A 3 52.76 0.38 -18.40
N HIS A 4 52.00 1.42 -18.05
CA HIS A 4 50.96 1.33 -17.02
C HIS A 4 49.78 0.50 -17.54
N SER A 5 49.50 -0.63 -16.88
CA SER A 5 48.37 -1.50 -17.19
C SER A 5 47.20 -1.19 -16.27
N ARG A 6 45.96 -1.24 -16.78
CA ARG A 6 44.73 -1.03 -15.99
C ARG A 6 44.69 -1.91 -14.73
N ARG A 7 45.30 -3.10 -14.78
CA ARG A 7 45.44 -4.02 -13.63
C ARG A 7 46.38 -3.49 -12.54
N SER A 8 47.44 -2.75 -12.88
CA SER A 8 48.35 -2.19 -11.87
C SER A 8 47.78 -0.93 -11.20
N PHE A 9 46.88 -0.20 -11.88
CA PHE A 9 46.14 0.92 -11.31
C PHE A 9 45.15 0.45 -10.24
N LEU A 10 44.30 -0.55 -10.55
CA LEU A 10 43.33 -1.13 -9.61
C LEU A 10 43.97 -1.77 -8.38
N ARG A 11 45.15 -2.40 -8.55
CA ARG A 11 45.89 -3.01 -7.43
C ARG A 11 46.53 -1.96 -6.51
N ARG A 12 46.89 -0.78 -7.03
CA ARG A 12 47.46 0.33 -6.27
C ARG A 12 46.39 1.16 -5.54
N SER A 13 45.19 1.31 -6.13
CA SER A 13 44.08 2.00 -5.47
C SER A 13 43.45 1.18 -4.33
N ALA A 14 43.48 -0.15 -4.40
CA ALA A 14 43.05 -1.02 -3.31
C ALA A 14 43.91 -0.89 -2.03
N ALA A 15 45.15 -0.38 -2.14
CA ALA A 15 46.10 -0.32 -1.04
C ALA A 15 46.04 0.99 -0.21
N LEU A 16 45.36 2.03 -0.69
CA LEU A 16 45.33 3.36 -0.03
C LEU A 16 43.97 3.77 0.55
N GLY A 17 42.92 3.00 0.29
CA GLY A 17 41.55 3.26 0.78
C GLY A 17 40.87 1.98 1.25
N GLY A 18 41.58 1.21 2.09
CA GLY A 18 41.15 -0.10 2.60
C GLY A 18 39.81 -0.07 3.34
N ILE A 19 39.31 -1.27 3.64
CA ILE A 19 38.18 -1.72 4.50
C ILE A 19 37.22 -0.62 5.03
N PHE A 20 37.71 0.45 5.66
CA PHE A 20 36.95 1.65 6.03
C PHE A 20 36.17 2.31 4.88
N ALA A 21 36.70 2.35 3.66
CA ALA A 21 35.95 2.85 2.51
C ALA A 21 34.80 1.90 2.12
N LEU A 22 35.01 0.60 2.31
CA LEU A 22 34.02 -0.45 2.09
C LEU A 22 32.93 -0.45 3.18
N GLU A 23 33.27 -0.23 4.44
CA GLU A 23 32.30 -0.06 5.52
C GLU A 23 31.47 1.21 5.34
N ARG A 24 32.11 2.33 4.98
CA ARG A 24 31.38 3.58 4.69
C ARG A 24 30.48 3.45 3.47
N LEU A 25 30.95 2.77 2.44
CA LEU A 25 30.13 2.46 1.26
C LEU A 25 28.98 1.53 1.63
N SER A 26 29.22 0.50 2.44
CA SER A 26 28.19 -0.43 2.92
C SER A 26 27.16 0.29 3.79
N ALA A 27 27.58 1.14 4.72
CA ALA A 27 26.72 1.96 5.55
C ALA A 27 25.92 2.97 4.72
N ALA A 28 26.53 3.60 3.70
CA ALA A 28 25.84 4.49 2.77
C ALA A 28 24.82 3.73 1.91
N VAL A 29 25.16 2.53 1.42
CA VAL A 29 24.25 1.66 0.67
C VAL A 29 23.12 1.15 1.57
N GLN A 30 23.37 0.83 2.83
CA GLN A 30 22.35 0.47 3.82
C GLN A 30 21.45 1.67 4.13
N ALA A 31 22.00 2.88 4.26
CA ALA A 31 21.24 4.11 4.52
C ALA A 31 20.39 4.53 3.31
N VAL A 32 20.92 4.41 2.09
CA VAL A 32 20.20 4.71 0.84
C VAL A 32 19.20 3.59 0.52
N GLY A 33 19.55 2.33 0.75
CA GLY A 33 18.67 1.17 0.61
C GLY A 33 17.55 1.13 1.64
N SER A 34 17.78 1.71 2.83
CA SER A 34 16.79 1.89 3.90
C SER A 34 15.61 2.77 3.50
N ALA A 35 15.83 3.74 2.60
CA ALA A 35 14.78 4.68 2.18
C ALA A 35 13.62 4.01 1.42
N TYR A 36 13.82 2.79 0.90
CA TYR A 36 12.77 2.00 0.22
C TYR A 36 12.43 0.72 0.99
N ARG A 37 12.22 0.81 2.30
CA ARG A 37 11.67 -0.33 3.06
C ARG A 37 10.15 -0.27 3.05
N ARG A 38 9.54 -0.86 2.02
CA ARG A 38 8.07 -1.07 1.99
C ARG A 38 7.64 -1.83 3.26
N PRO A 39 6.73 -1.27 4.08
CA PRO A 39 6.21 -1.96 5.25
C PRO A 39 5.60 -3.31 4.87
N LYS A 40 5.92 -4.37 5.62
CA LYS A 40 5.30 -5.68 5.44
C LYS A 40 4.06 -5.76 6.32
N LEU A 41 2.91 -5.49 5.74
CA LEU A 41 1.62 -5.50 6.43
C LEU A 41 0.77 -6.67 5.96
N LYS A 42 -0.13 -7.13 6.83
CA LYS A 42 -1.18 -8.08 6.49
C LYS A 42 -2.51 -7.60 7.02
N ILE A 43 -3.56 -7.67 6.20
CA ILE A 43 -4.93 -7.43 6.64
C ILE A 43 -5.37 -8.55 7.58
N THR A 44 -5.78 -8.19 8.79
CA THR A 44 -6.24 -9.11 9.83
C THR A 44 -7.75 -9.11 10.01
N ASP A 45 -8.39 -7.97 9.74
CA ASP A 45 -9.84 -7.86 9.86
C ASP A 45 -10.42 -6.76 8.97
N VAL A 46 -11.71 -6.90 8.64
CA VAL A 46 -12.51 -5.92 7.90
C VAL A 46 -13.84 -5.80 8.61
N ARG A 47 -14.16 -4.60 9.09
CA ARG A 47 -15.39 -4.31 9.83
C ARG A 47 -16.16 -3.20 9.14
N THR A 48 -17.46 -3.22 9.33
CA THR A 48 -18.37 -2.22 8.79
C THR A 48 -19.19 -1.58 9.88
N ALA A 49 -19.63 -0.36 9.62
CA ALA A 49 -20.67 0.31 10.38
C ALA A 49 -21.57 1.06 9.40
N GLN A 50 -22.87 1.13 9.70
CA GLN A 50 -23.79 2.01 8.99
C GLN A 50 -24.16 3.17 9.91
N VAL A 51 -24.06 4.38 9.38
CA VAL A 51 -24.43 5.61 10.08
C VAL A 51 -25.43 6.36 9.21
N ARG A 52 -26.40 7.01 9.85
CA ARG A 52 -27.36 7.87 9.16
C ARG A 52 -27.00 9.33 9.40
N ALA A 53 -26.45 10.01 8.38
CA ALA A 53 -26.23 11.46 8.41
C ALA A 53 -26.98 12.15 7.27
N HIS A 54 -26.45 12.12 6.04
CA HIS A 54 -27.10 12.68 4.84
C HIS A 54 -27.73 11.60 3.95
N GLY A 55 -28.16 10.50 4.56
CA GLY A 55 -28.51 9.25 3.92
C GLY A 55 -27.94 8.08 4.72
N LEU A 56 -28.08 6.87 4.19
CA LEU A 56 -27.40 5.71 4.76
C LEU A 56 -25.94 5.72 4.28
N GLN A 57 -25.00 5.86 5.21
CA GLN A 57 -23.57 5.84 4.93
C GLN A 57 -22.97 4.53 5.40
N LEU A 58 -22.16 3.93 4.53
CA LEU A 58 -21.35 2.76 4.83
C LEU A 58 -19.95 3.22 5.24
N HIS A 59 -19.54 2.89 6.45
CA HIS A 59 -18.15 3.02 6.89
C HIS A 59 -17.47 1.65 6.90
N VAL A 60 -16.25 1.60 6.39
CA VAL A 60 -15.40 0.41 6.37
C VAL A 60 -14.12 0.68 7.14
N ARG A 61 -13.76 -0.26 8.03
CA ARG A 61 -12.50 -0.26 8.77
C ARG A 61 -11.69 -1.51 8.45
N ILE A 62 -10.46 -1.32 7.99
CA ILE A 62 -9.53 -2.43 7.70
C ILE A 62 -8.40 -2.39 8.72
N TYR A 63 -8.17 -3.52 9.40
CA TYR A 63 -7.16 -3.67 10.44
C TYR A 63 -5.97 -4.46 9.92
N THR A 64 -4.77 -4.11 10.40
CA THR A 64 -3.54 -4.83 10.05
C THR A 64 -2.90 -5.53 11.25
N ASP A 65 -1.94 -6.42 10.97
CA ASP A 65 -1.11 -7.12 11.95
C ASP A 65 -0.15 -6.21 12.74
N GLN A 66 0.05 -4.98 12.28
CA GLN A 66 0.88 -3.96 12.94
C GLN A 66 0.06 -2.86 13.62
N GLY A 67 -1.25 -3.08 13.83
CA GLY A 67 -2.12 -2.15 14.54
C GLY A 67 -2.53 -0.91 13.74
N LEU A 68 -2.19 -0.82 12.46
CA LEU A 68 -2.72 0.24 11.59
C LEU A 68 -4.17 -0.04 11.24
N VAL A 69 -4.94 1.04 11.12
CA VAL A 69 -6.36 0.98 10.76
C VAL A 69 -6.66 1.97 9.64
N GLY A 70 -7.19 1.45 8.53
CA GLY A 70 -7.73 2.22 7.43
C GLY A 70 -9.20 2.52 7.63
N GLN A 71 -9.63 3.69 7.17
CA GLN A 71 -11.01 4.16 7.17
C GLN A 71 -11.42 4.46 5.74
N GLY A 72 -12.60 3.99 5.35
CA GLY A 72 -13.21 4.38 4.10
C GLY A 72 -14.72 4.50 4.24
N GLU A 73 -15.30 5.29 3.34
CA GLU A 73 -16.71 5.62 3.36
C GLU A 73 -17.29 5.53 1.96
N ALA A 74 -18.54 5.10 1.87
CA ALA A 74 -19.36 5.29 0.68
C ALA A 74 -20.82 5.51 1.07
N THR A 75 -21.57 6.12 0.16
CA THR A 75 -23.03 6.22 0.29
C THR A 75 -23.67 4.85 -0.01
N ASP A 76 -24.47 4.35 0.92
CA ASP A 76 -25.22 3.10 0.79
C ASP A 76 -26.62 3.39 0.22
N ALA A 77 -26.66 3.89 -1.02
CA ALA A 77 -27.86 4.52 -1.60
C ALA A 77 -29.05 3.57 -1.80
N VAL A 78 -28.79 2.29 -2.12
CA VAL A 78 -29.84 1.27 -2.34
C VAL A 78 -29.98 0.32 -1.14
N ALA A 79 -29.16 0.51 -0.11
CA ALA A 79 -28.91 -0.43 0.97
C ALA A 79 -28.28 -1.76 0.49
N GLY A 80 -27.34 -2.29 1.28
CA GLY A 80 -26.65 -3.55 0.99
C GLY A 80 -25.13 -3.46 0.99
N GLY A 81 -24.57 -2.29 1.30
CA GLY A 81 -23.12 -2.12 1.44
C GLY A 81 -22.49 -3.05 2.48
N VAL A 82 -23.13 -3.21 3.65
CA VAL A 82 -22.64 -4.08 4.73
C VAL A 82 -22.48 -5.55 4.30
N PRO A 83 -23.51 -6.24 3.78
CA PRO A 83 -23.36 -7.63 3.34
C PRO A 83 -22.39 -7.79 2.17
N LEU A 84 -22.29 -6.81 1.26
CA LEU A 84 -21.29 -6.83 0.19
C LEU A 84 -19.86 -6.82 0.75
N VAL A 85 -19.54 -5.90 1.66
CA VAL A 85 -18.20 -5.85 2.27
C VAL A 85 -17.90 -7.10 3.11
N ALA A 86 -18.89 -7.66 3.79
CA ALA A 86 -18.74 -8.96 4.45
C ALA A 86 -18.35 -10.06 3.46
N GLY A 87 -18.96 -10.05 2.27
CA GLY A 87 -18.58 -10.90 1.14
C GLY A 87 -17.16 -10.64 0.63
N PHE A 88 -16.66 -9.40 0.66
CA PHE A 88 -15.30 -9.10 0.18
C PHE A 88 -14.19 -9.60 1.12
N ARG A 89 -14.51 -9.84 2.39
CA ARG A 89 -13.53 -10.13 3.46
C ARG A 89 -12.59 -11.29 3.10
N PHE A 90 -13.08 -12.39 2.52
CA PHE A 90 -12.25 -13.55 2.17
C PHE A 90 -11.20 -13.25 1.08
N LEU A 91 -11.42 -12.21 0.26
CA LEU A 91 -10.47 -11.78 -0.77
C LEU A 91 -9.36 -10.89 -0.20
N LEU A 92 -9.62 -10.24 0.94
CA LEU A 92 -8.75 -9.24 1.55
C LEU A 92 -7.89 -9.79 2.69
N LEU A 93 -8.42 -10.72 3.50
CA LEU A 93 -7.69 -11.26 4.65
C LEU A 93 -6.34 -11.87 4.26
N GLY A 94 -5.31 -11.56 5.06
CA GLY A 94 -3.94 -12.03 4.87
C GLY A 94 -3.18 -11.35 3.73
N GLN A 95 -3.83 -10.50 2.93
CA GLN A 95 -3.17 -9.77 1.85
C GLN A 95 -2.41 -8.55 2.37
N ASP A 96 -1.44 -8.10 1.58
CA ASP A 96 -0.74 -6.83 1.82
C ASP A 96 -1.64 -5.65 1.40
N PRO A 97 -2.09 -4.79 2.34
CA PRO A 97 -2.96 -3.66 2.04
C PRO A 97 -2.32 -2.60 1.14
N LEU A 98 -0.99 -2.61 0.96
CA LEU A 98 -0.28 -1.66 0.09
C LEU A 98 -0.40 -2.01 -1.41
N ASN A 99 -0.99 -3.16 -1.75
CA ASN A 99 -1.32 -3.54 -3.14
C ASN A 99 -2.74 -3.10 -3.51
N VAL A 100 -3.03 -1.80 -3.38
CA VAL A 100 -4.40 -1.26 -3.44
C VAL A 100 -5.12 -1.64 -4.75
N ASP A 101 -4.54 -1.30 -5.90
CA ASP A 101 -5.15 -1.56 -7.21
C ASP A 101 -5.39 -3.06 -7.45
N PHE A 102 -4.44 -3.90 -7.05
CA PHE A 102 -4.57 -5.35 -7.15
C PHE A 102 -5.72 -5.87 -6.30
N LEU A 103 -5.89 -5.37 -5.07
CA LEU A 103 -6.97 -5.80 -4.19
C LEU A 103 -8.33 -5.30 -4.68
N ALA A 104 -8.41 -4.06 -5.15
CA ALA A 104 -9.62 -3.51 -5.75
C ALA A 104 -10.03 -4.32 -6.97
N GLU A 105 -9.08 -4.62 -7.87
CA GLU A 105 -9.32 -5.40 -9.08
C GLU A 105 -9.67 -6.85 -8.77
N ARG A 106 -9.03 -7.47 -7.77
CA ARG A 106 -9.36 -8.81 -7.30
C ARG A 106 -10.81 -8.88 -6.82
N VAL A 107 -11.27 -7.90 -6.04
CA VAL A 107 -12.67 -7.84 -5.58
C VAL A 107 -13.62 -7.55 -6.74
N ARG A 108 -13.26 -6.66 -7.65
CA ARG A 108 -14.08 -6.33 -8.83
C ARG A 108 -14.27 -7.55 -9.74
N THR A 109 -13.18 -8.23 -10.10
CA THR A 109 -13.22 -9.40 -10.99
C THR A 109 -13.95 -10.58 -10.34
N ALA A 110 -13.81 -10.80 -9.04
CA ALA A 110 -14.58 -11.82 -8.32
C ALA A 110 -16.11 -11.57 -8.38
N GLY A 111 -16.54 -10.32 -8.53
CA GLY A 111 -17.94 -9.92 -8.61
C GLY A 111 -18.46 -9.67 -10.02
N ILE A 112 -17.79 -10.15 -11.07
CA ILE A 112 -18.17 -9.84 -12.47
C ILE A 112 -19.63 -10.16 -12.80
N PHE A 113 -20.19 -11.22 -12.19
CA PHE A 113 -21.59 -11.62 -12.32
C PHE A 113 -22.50 -11.15 -11.17
N ALA A 114 -21.94 -10.40 -10.21
CA ALA A 114 -22.63 -9.91 -9.01
C ALA A 114 -22.87 -8.38 -9.06
N GLY A 115 -22.71 -7.76 -10.23
CA GLY A 115 -22.90 -6.33 -10.42
C GLY A 115 -21.63 -5.47 -10.28
N ALA A 116 -20.44 -6.06 -10.33
CA ALA A 116 -19.17 -5.31 -10.18
C ALA A 116 -18.82 -4.31 -11.31
N GLN A 117 -19.76 -4.03 -12.23
CA GLN A 117 -19.59 -3.00 -13.26
C GLN A 117 -20.10 -1.63 -12.80
N ALA A 118 -21.07 -1.57 -11.88
CA ALA A 118 -21.68 -0.31 -11.46
C ALA A 118 -22.48 -0.45 -10.13
N GLY A 119 -23.06 0.66 -9.68
CA GLY A 119 -24.07 0.66 -8.61
C GLY A 119 -23.52 0.27 -7.24
N GLN A 120 -24.36 -0.41 -6.47
CA GLN A 120 -24.12 -0.67 -5.05
C GLN A 120 -22.86 -1.52 -4.78
N TYR A 121 -22.52 -2.45 -5.69
CA TYR A 121 -21.29 -3.23 -5.60
C TYR A 121 -20.05 -2.33 -5.67
N VAL A 122 -20.02 -1.45 -6.67
CA VAL A 122 -18.89 -0.53 -6.88
C VAL A 122 -18.81 0.49 -5.75
N ALA A 123 -19.94 1.01 -5.26
CA ALA A 123 -19.95 1.90 -4.10
C ALA A 123 -19.34 1.25 -2.84
N ALA A 124 -19.71 -0.01 -2.55
CA ALA A 124 -19.12 -0.77 -1.45
C ALA A 124 -17.62 -1.04 -1.65
N LEU A 125 -17.22 -1.33 -2.89
CA LEU A 125 -15.81 -1.51 -3.26
C LEU A 125 -15.01 -0.20 -3.08
N SER A 126 -15.56 0.95 -3.45
CA SER A 126 -14.91 2.25 -3.26
C SER A 126 -14.64 2.55 -1.77
N ALA A 127 -15.56 2.20 -0.87
CA ALA A 127 -15.30 2.34 0.57
C ALA A 127 -14.11 1.49 1.04
N VAL A 128 -13.97 0.27 0.50
CA VAL A 128 -12.82 -0.60 0.77
C VAL A 128 -11.53 0.01 0.22
N GLU A 129 -11.55 0.48 -1.04
CA GLU A 129 -10.40 1.08 -1.70
C GLU A 129 -9.90 2.34 -0.97
N ILE A 130 -10.81 3.22 -0.53
CA ILE A 130 -10.47 4.39 0.28
C ILE A 130 -9.78 3.96 1.59
N ALA A 131 -10.29 2.91 2.26
CA ALA A 131 -9.67 2.38 3.47
C ALA A 131 -8.26 1.81 3.23
N LEU A 132 -8.02 1.19 2.07
CA LEU A 132 -6.70 0.70 1.67
C LEU A 132 -5.74 1.86 1.37
N TRP A 133 -6.19 2.93 0.72
CA TRP A 133 -5.39 4.13 0.49
C TRP A 133 -5.05 4.87 1.80
N ASP A 134 -5.99 4.94 2.73
CA ASP A 134 -5.75 5.48 4.07
C ASP A 134 -4.69 4.64 4.83
N LEU A 135 -4.75 3.31 4.73
CA LEU A 135 -3.69 2.42 5.24
C LEU A 135 -2.34 2.69 4.58
N ALA A 136 -2.31 2.86 3.26
CA ALA A 136 -1.07 3.13 2.53
C ALA A 136 -0.44 4.45 2.96
N GLY A 137 -1.23 5.51 3.11
CA GLY A 137 -0.77 6.79 3.64
C GLY A 137 -0.20 6.66 5.06
N LYS A 138 -0.93 6.01 5.96
CA LYS A 138 -0.51 5.78 7.35
C LYS A 138 0.75 4.92 7.46
N ALA A 139 0.84 3.86 6.67
CA ALA A 139 1.98 2.95 6.67
C ALA A 139 3.27 3.62 6.16
N LEU A 140 3.13 4.53 5.19
CA LEU A 140 4.26 5.23 4.59
C LEU A 140 4.56 6.59 5.24
N GLY A 141 3.70 7.05 6.15
CA GLY A 141 3.82 8.38 6.77
C GLY A 141 3.62 9.53 5.78
N LEU A 142 2.87 9.29 4.69
CA LEU A 142 2.64 10.27 3.62
C LEU A 142 1.14 10.55 3.49
N PRO A 143 0.74 11.79 3.19
CA PRO A 143 -0.64 12.06 2.82
C PRO A 143 -0.99 11.40 1.48
N VAL A 144 -2.21 10.88 1.34
CA VAL A 144 -2.64 10.08 0.17
C VAL A 144 -2.42 10.79 -1.17
N TRP A 145 -2.64 12.11 -1.25
CA TRP A 145 -2.40 12.88 -2.47
C TRP A 145 -0.94 12.81 -2.98
N GLN A 146 0.04 12.62 -2.09
CA GLN A 146 1.44 12.40 -2.51
C GLN A 146 1.60 11.04 -3.19
N LEU A 147 0.87 10.03 -2.71
CA LEU A 147 0.88 8.69 -3.30
C LEU A 147 0.20 8.67 -4.68
N LEU A 148 -0.75 9.57 -4.92
CA LEU A 148 -1.52 9.69 -6.16
C LEU A 148 -0.90 10.63 -7.20
N GLY A 149 0.40 10.91 -7.12
CA GLY A 149 1.13 11.70 -8.12
C GLY A 149 1.46 13.14 -7.72
N GLY A 150 1.19 13.53 -6.47
CA GLY A 150 1.60 14.82 -5.93
C GLY A 150 0.55 15.91 -6.10
N ARG A 151 0.91 17.13 -5.67
CA ARG A 151 -0.04 18.25 -5.57
C ARG A 151 -0.18 18.97 -6.91
N MET A 152 -1.37 18.89 -7.50
CA MET A 152 -1.83 19.83 -8.53
C MET A 152 -2.71 20.90 -7.85
N ARG A 153 -2.52 22.18 -8.18
CA ARG A 153 -3.25 23.32 -7.60
C ARG A 153 -4.02 24.06 -8.67
#